data_AF-M1BTP4-F1
#
_entry.id   AF-M1BTP4-F1
#
_cell.length_a   1.000
_cell.length_b   1.000
_cell.length_c   1.000
_cell.angle_alpha   90.00
_cell.angle_beta   90.00
_cell.angle_gamma   90.00
#
_symmetry.space_group_name_H-M   'P 1'
#
loop_
_entity.id
_entity.type
_entity.pdbx_description
1 polymer ?
#
loop_
_entity_poly.entity_id
_entity_poly.type
_entity_poly.pdbx_seq_one_letter_code
_entity_poly.pdbx_strand_id
1 'polypeptide(L)'
;MSLFPFPKNIEKKINRLRRTFLWQGNKEKGGYNLVKWESITLNRIQGGLGLKNLSLQNSCLLQKWLWRFCTEDKALWRRFIAGKYGLFNQWTTKEVMGTFGCSVWKTIRRLWPHFRNNICISVGDGLMIVE
;
A
#
# COMPACT_ATOMS: atom_id res chain seq x y z
N MET A 1 10.62 -4.81 -3.96
CA MET A 1 9.59 -5.87 -4.06
C MET A 1 8.39 -5.51 -3.19
N SER A 2 7.35 -4.94 -3.80
CA SER A 2 6.19 -4.32 -3.12
C SER A 2 4.85 -5.01 -3.42
N LEU A 3 4.90 -6.23 -3.95
CA LEU A 3 3.72 -6.93 -4.46
C LEU A 3 2.95 -7.65 -3.35
N PHE A 4 3.65 -8.10 -2.30
CA PHE A 4 3.06 -8.88 -1.22
C PHE A 4 2.64 -8.00 -0.05
N PRO A 5 1.47 -8.24 0.55
CA PRO A 5 1.05 -7.52 1.73
C PRO A 5 2.01 -7.82 2.88
N PHE A 6 2.50 -6.74 3.49
CA PHE A 6 3.37 -6.83 4.66
C PHE A 6 2.66 -7.55 5.83
N PRO A 7 3.19 -8.68 6.34
CA PRO A 7 2.55 -9.40 7.44
C PRO A 7 2.50 -8.56 8.72
N LYS A 8 1.31 -8.47 9.34
CA LYS A 8 1.10 -7.64 10.55
C LYS A 8 2.03 -8.00 11.71
N ASN A 9 2.40 -9.27 11.85
CA ASN A 9 3.30 -9.72 12.92
C ASN A 9 4.73 -9.20 12.73
N ILE A 10 5.22 -9.19 11.49
CA ILE A 10 6.51 -8.60 11.15
C ILE A 10 6.45 -7.08 11.37
N GLU A 11 5.32 -6.45 11.07
CA GLU A 11 5.13 -5.00 11.30
C GLU A 11 5.24 -4.65 12.77
N LYS A 12 4.55 -5.41 13.61
CA LYS A 12 4.65 -5.28 15.06
C LYS A 12 6.06 -5.52 15.55
N LYS A 13 6.78 -6.53 15.02
CA LYS A 13 8.16 -6.83 15.39
C LYS A 13 9.12 -5.70 15.02
N ILE A 14 9.02 -5.14 13.81
CA ILE A 14 9.85 -4.00 13.39
C ILE A 14 9.50 -2.75 14.19
N ASN A 15 8.22 -2.44 14.37
CA ASN A 15 7.80 -1.30 15.19
C ASN A 15 8.26 -1.45 16.65
N ARG A 16 8.28 -2.67 17.20
CA ARG A 16 8.85 -2.95 18.52
C ARG A 16 10.35 -2.63 18.54
N LEU A 17 11.13 -3.13 17.58
CA LEU A 17 12.56 -2.83 17.49
C LEU A 17 12.83 -1.32 17.38
N ARG A 18 12.06 -0.60 16.55
CA ARG A 18 12.18 0.86 16.42
C ARG A 18 11.84 1.60 17.73
N ARG A 19 10.80 1.16 18.45
CA ARG A 19 10.41 1.71 19.77
C ARG A 19 11.49 1.47 20.81
N THR A 20 11.99 0.23 20.87
CA THR A 20 13.07 -0.16 21.78
C THR A 20 14.31 0.67 21.51
N PHE A 21 14.71 0.83 20.25
CA PHE A 21 15.83 1.69 19.89
C PHE A 21 15.62 3.15 20.32
N LEU A 22 14.43 3.71 20.04
CA LEU A 22 14.13 5.12 20.33
C LEU A 22 14.12 5.44 21.83
N TRP A 23 13.53 4.56 22.66
CA TRP A 23 13.31 4.83 24.08
C TRP A 23 14.33 4.17 25.02
N GLN A 24 14.94 3.07 24.61
CA GLN A 24 15.87 2.29 25.45
C GLN A 24 17.33 2.45 25.01
N GLY A 25 17.57 2.84 23.74
CA GLY A 25 18.92 2.94 23.20
C GLY A 25 19.66 1.61 23.34
N ASN A 26 20.91 1.67 23.81
CA ASN A 26 21.77 0.49 24.02
C ASN A 26 21.80 0.01 25.49
N LYS A 27 20.81 0.41 26.31
CA LYS A 27 20.76 0.07 27.74
C LYS A 27 19.97 -1.23 27.95
N GLU A 28 20.46 -2.10 28.84
CA GLU A 28 19.81 -3.37 29.18
C GLU A 28 18.54 -3.21 30.02
N LYS A 29 18.37 -2.08 30.72
CA LYS A 29 17.17 -1.77 31.51
C LYS A 29 16.20 -0.90 30.72
N GLY A 30 14.92 -1.26 30.78
CA GLY A 30 13.85 -0.72 29.95
C GLY A 30 13.58 0.77 30.13
N GLY A 31 13.46 1.48 29.00
CA GLY A 31 12.94 2.84 28.91
C GLY A 31 11.41 2.87 28.80
N TYR A 32 10.82 3.93 29.34
CA TYR A 32 9.37 4.18 29.29
C TYR A 32 8.97 4.76 27.93
N ASN A 33 7.86 4.27 27.36
CA ASN A 33 7.28 4.85 26.15
C ASN A 33 6.51 6.12 26.53
N LEU A 34 7.18 7.27 26.47
CA LEU A 34 6.59 8.56 26.89
C LEU A 34 5.53 9.08 25.92
N VAL A 35 5.60 8.68 24.64
CA VAL A 35 4.70 9.16 23.59
C VAL A 35 4.12 7.98 22.82
N LYS A 36 2.84 8.09 22.44
CA LYS A 36 2.16 7.12 21.57
C LYS A 36 2.90 6.99 20.24
N TRP A 37 3.11 5.77 19.78
CA TRP A 37 3.85 5.50 18.54
C TRP A 37 3.25 6.20 17.32
N GLU A 38 1.93 6.27 17.24
CA GLU A 38 1.21 6.91 16.14
C GLU A 38 1.56 8.40 16.03
N SER A 39 1.68 9.11 17.16
CA SER A 39 2.08 10.52 17.20
C SER A 39 3.50 10.73 16.69
N ILE A 40 4.42 9.80 16.98
CA ILE A 40 5.81 9.86 16.52
C ILE A 40 5.90 9.65 15.01
N THR A 41 5.00 8.83 14.43
CA THR A 41 4.96 8.58 12.99
C THR A 41 4.35 9.72 12.16
N LEU A 42 3.77 10.74 12.80
CA LEU A 42 3.28 11.92 12.09
C LEU A 42 4.45 12.73 11.51
N ASN A 43 4.14 13.57 10.52
CA ASN A 43 5.12 14.47 9.93
C ASN A 43 5.62 15.50 10.96
N ARG A 44 6.81 16.05 10.74
CA ARG A 44 7.41 17.07 11.62
C ARG A 44 6.54 18.33 11.76
N ILE A 45 5.85 18.70 10.68
CA ILE A 45 4.89 19.82 10.66
C ILE A 45 3.69 19.54 11.59
N GLN A 46 3.31 18.27 11.75
CA GLN A 46 2.21 17.83 12.62
C GLN A 46 2.68 17.50 14.04
N GLY A 47 3.90 17.89 14.43
CA GLY A 47 4.46 17.63 15.75
C GLY A 47 5.00 16.21 15.97
N GLY A 48 5.10 15.40 14.90
CA GLY A 48 5.72 14.07 14.96
C GLY A 48 7.20 14.07 14.64
N LEU A 49 7.82 12.89 14.68
CA LEU A 49 9.25 12.71 14.37
C LEU A 49 9.49 12.44 12.87
N GLY A 50 8.43 12.29 12.07
CA GLY A 50 8.52 11.98 10.64
C GLY A 50 8.88 10.52 10.34
N LEU A 51 8.73 9.61 11.32
CA LEU A 51 8.95 8.19 11.09
C LEU A 51 7.88 7.61 10.15
N LYS A 52 8.29 6.95 9.07
CA LYS A 52 7.35 6.34 8.13
C LYS A 52 6.48 5.28 8.81
N ASN A 53 5.17 5.47 8.73
CA ASN A 53 4.18 4.46 9.09
C ASN A 53 4.26 3.29 8.10
N LEU A 54 4.68 2.11 8.58
CA LEU A 54 4.88 0.92 7.77
C LEU A 54 3.59 0.42 7.13
N SER A 55 2.47 0.49 7.86
CA SER A 55 1.16 0.09 7.35
C SER A 55 0.74 0.95 6.17
N LEU A 56 0.87 2.27 6.33
CA LEU A 56 0.56 3.24 5.27
C LEU A 56 1.49 3.04 4.07
N GLN A 57 2.79 2.92 4.31
CA GLN A 57 3.78 2.69 3.26
C GLN A 57 3.47 1.41 2.47
N ASN A 58 3.14 0.31 3.15
CA ASN A 58 2.75 -0.94 2.50
C ASN A 58 1.47 -0.78 1.66
N SER A 59 0.44 -0.10 2.19
CA SER A 59 -0.77 0.21 1.44
C SER A 59 -0.48 1.02 0.18
N CYS A 60 0.32 2.08 0.26
CA CYS A 60 0.72 2.87 -0.91
C CYS A 60 1.51 2.04 -1.93
N LEU A 61 2.42 1.18 -1.45
CA LEU A 61 3.21 0.29 -2.27
C LEU A 61 2.38 -0.75 -3.03
N LEU A 62 1.28 -1.22 -2.43
CA LEU A 62 0.30 -2.09 -3.10
C LEU A 62 -0.57 -1.30 -4.08
N GLN A 63 -0.99 -0.09 -3.71
CA GLN A 63 -1.76 0.81 -4.59
C GLN A 63 -0.96 1.20 -5.84
N LYS A 64 0.37 1.27 -5.78
CA LYS A 64 1.22 1.46 -6.96
C LYS A 64 0.93 0.41 -8.05
N TRP A 65 0.58 -0.82 -7.69
CA TRP A 65 0.24 -1.84 -8.67
C TRP A 65 -1.14 -1.64 -9.30
N LEU A 66 -2.07 -1.00 -8.58
CA LEU A 66 -3.33 -0.53 -9.18
C LEU A 66 -3.08 0.58 -10.18
N TRP A 67 -2.21 1.54 -9.84
CA TRP A 67 -1.78 2.59 -10.78
C TRP A 67 -1.19 1.98 -12.05
N ARG A 68 -0.20 1.09 -11.91
CA ARG A 68 0.43 0.40 -13.05
C ARG A 68 -0.58 -0.40 -13.88
N PHE A 69 -1.62 -0.95 -13.25
CA PHE A 69 -2.67 -1.64 -13.99
C PHE A 69 -3.48 -0.69 -14.87
N CYS A 70 -3.70 0.55 -14.43
CA CYS A 70 -4.41 1.57 -15.18
C CYS A 70 -3.57 2.18 -16.31
N THR A 71 -2.25 2.29 -16.13
CA THR A 71 -1.36 2.95 -17.10
C THR A 71 -0.72 1.96 -18.09
N GLU A 72 -0.28 0.79 -17.61
CA GLU A 72 0.47 -0.17 -18.44
C GLU A 72 -0.44 -1.09 -19.26
N ASP A 73 -1.22 -0.52 -20.18
CA ASP A 73 -2.20 -1.23 -21.01
C ASP A 73 -1.63 -2.42 -21.81
N LYS A 74 -0.38 -2.28 -22.26
CA LYS A 74 0.30 -3.26 -23.12
C LYS A 74 1.08 -4.32 -22.34
N ALA A 75 1.17 -4.23 -21.02
CA ALA A 75 1.99 -5.15 -20.24
C ALA A 75 1.41 -6.57 -20.18
N LEU A 76 2.26 -7.57 -20.34
CA LEU A 76 1.85 -8.99 -20.33
C LEU A 76 1.20 -9.40 -19.00
N TRP A 77 1.74 -8.94 -17.88
CA TRP A 77 1.20 -9.23 -16.55
C TRP A 77 -0.23 -8.67 -16.38
N ARG A 78 -0.53 -7.49 -16.95
CA ARG A 78 -1.87 -6.92 -16.96
C ARG A 78 -2.81 -7.79 -17.78
N ARG A 79 -2.42 -8.20 -18.99
CA ARG A 79 -3.22 -9.09 -19.84
C ARG A 79 -3.54 -10.41 -19.15
N PHE A 80 -2.54 -11.01 -18.49
CA PHE A 80 -2.72 -12.22 -17.71
C PHE A 80 -3.75 -12.02 -16.57
N ILE A 81 -3.62 -10.93 -15.81
CA ILE A 81 -4.55 -10.60 -14.72
C ILE A 81 -5.96 -10.33 -15.25
N ALA A 82 -6.08 -9.58 -16.34
CA ALA A 82 -7.35 -9.30 -17.01
C ALA A 82 -8.02 -10.59 -17.52
N GLY A 83 -7.25 -11.51 -18.11
CA GLY A 83 -7.75 -12.81 -18.55
C GLY A 83 -8.17 -13.71 -17.39
N LYS A 84 -7.40 -13.74 -16.30
CA LYS A 84 -7.69 -14.59 -15.13
C LYS A 84 -8.89 -14.11 -14.31
N TYR A 85 -9.02 -12.80 -14.10
CA TYR A 85 -10.01 -12.23 -13.18
C TYR A 85 -11.16 -11.50 -13.89
N GLY A 86 -11.07 -11.27 -15.20
CA GLY A 86 -12.03 -10.50 -15.96
C GLY A 86 -11.91 -9.00 -15.70
N LEU A 87 -12.15 -8.19 -16.73
CA LEU A 87 -12.24 -6.73 -16.61
C LEU A 87 -13.65 -6.35 -16.16
N PHE A 88 -13.73 -5.40 -15.22
CA PHE A 88 -14.98 -4.70 -14.89
C PHE A 88 -15.11 -3.44 -15.74
N ASN A 89 -13.99 -2.73 -15.93
CA ASN A 89 -13.84 -1.64 -16.89
C ASN A 89 -12.37 -1.61 -17.39
N GLN A 90 -11.98 -0.58 -18.15
CA GLN A 90 -10.61 -0.45 -18.67
C GLN A 90 -9.54 -0.32 -17.57
N TRP A 91 -9.92 0.13 -16.38
CA TRP A 91 -9.00 0.49 -15.29
C TRP A 91 -9.01 -0.48 -14.11
N THR A 92 -9.98 -1.39 -14.03
CA THR A 92 -10.09 -2.36 -12.92
C THR A 92 -10.63 -3.71 -13.36
N THR A 93 -10.16 -4.77 -12.69
CA THR A 93 -10.74 -6.11 -12.77
C THR A 93 -12.05 -6.21 -11.99
N LYS A 94 -12.82 -7.26 -12.27
CA LYS A 94 -13.96 -7.69 -11.44
C LYS A 94 -13.49 -8.04 -10.03
N GLU A 95 -14.44 -8.02 -9.10
CA GLU A 95 -14.15 -8.45 -7.72
C GLU A 95 -13.85 -9.94 -7.67
N VAL A 96 -12.79 -10.29 -6.94
CA VAL A 96 -12.32 -11.66 -6.83
C VAL A 96 -13.10 -12.36 -5.71
N MET A 97 -14.23 -12.97 -6.07
CA MET A 97 -15.17 -13.61 -5.13
C MET A 97 -14.78 -15.04 -4.71
N GLY A 98 -13.64 -15.57 -5.19
CA GLY A 98 -13.21 -16.93 -4.87
C GLY A 98 -12.94 -17.16 -3.37
N THR A 99 -13.50 -18.24 -2.82
CA THR A 99 -13.36 -18.69 -1.42
C THR A 99 -11.99 -19.30 -1.11
N PHE A 100 -11.26 -19.80 -2.12
CA PHE A 100 -9.97 -20.46 -1.93
C PHE A 100 -8.78 -19.64 -2.45
N GLY A 101 -7.80 -19.41 -1.57
CA GLY A 101 -6.48 -18.87 -1.89
C GLY A 101 -6.25 -17.39 -1.53
N CYS A 102 -5.13 -17.13 -0.85
CA CYS A 102 -4.57 -15.78 -0.65
C CYS A 102 -3.95 -15.27 -1.95
N SER A 103 -4.77 -14.92 -2.96
CA SER A 103 -4.21 -14.37 -4.19
C SER A 103 -3.72 -12.94 -3.99
N VAL A 104 -2.51 -12.66 -4.48
CA VAL A 104 -1.86 -11.35 -4.38
C VAL A 104 -2.74 -10.26 -4.99
N TRP A 105 -3.29 -10.53 -6.19
CA TRP A 105 -4.17 -9.60 -6.87
C TRP A 105 -5.48 -9.33 -6.11
N LYS A 106 -6.06 -10.31 -5.41
CA LYS A 106 -7.24 -10.09 -4.56
C LYS A 106 -6.96 -9.06 -3.46
N THR A 107 -5.78 -9.10 -2.86
CA THR A 107 -5.38 -8.12 -1.83
C THR A 107 -5.20 -6.72 -2.41
N ILE A 108 -4.55 -6.62 -3.58
CA ILE A 108 -4.34 -5.37 -4.29
C ILE A 108 -5.70 -4.78 -4.74
N ARG A 109 -6.56 -5.59 -5.36
CA ARG A 109 -7.90 -5.20 -5.83
C ARG A 109 -8.82 -4.72 -4.72
N ARG A 110 -8.67 -5.23 -3.49
CA ARG A 110 -9.42 -4.75 -2.32
C ARG A 110 -9.08 -3.30 -1.94
N LEU A 111 -7.91 -2.81 -2.32
CA LEU A 111 -7.51 -1.41 -2.08
C LEU A 111 -8.11 -0.43 -3.09
N TRP A 112 -8.76 -0.92 -4.15
CA TRP A 112 -9.33 -0.09 -5.22
C TRP A 112 -10.28 1.02 -4.73
N PRO A 113 -11.22 0.78 -3.80
CA PRO A 113 -12.12 1.85 -3.34
C PRO A 113 -11.38 3.02 -2.69
N HIS A 114 -10.35 2.72 -1.89
CA HIS A 114 -9.50 3.74 -1.27
C HIS A 114 -8.60 4.44 -2.29
N PHE A 115 -8.12 3.69 -3.29
CA PHE A 115 -7.27 4.23 -4.33
C PHE A 115 -8.04 5.19 -5.25
N ARG A 116 -9.26 4.81 -5.69
CA ARG A 116 -10.12 5.61 -6.57
C ARG A 116 -10.39 7.01 -6.02
N ASN A 117 -10.59 7.14 -4.71
CA ASN A 117 -10.86 8.44 -4.07
C ASN A 117 -9.65 9.40 -4.10
N ASN A 118 -8.46 8.88 -4.38
CA ASN A 118 -7.21 9.65 -4.39
C ASN A 118 -6.63 9.82 -5.81
N ILE A 119 -7.40 9.51 -6.86
CA ILE A 119 -6.99 9.66 -8.26
C ILE A 119 -7.80 10.78 -8.90
N CYS A 120 -7.11 11.64 -9.66
CA CYS A 120 -7.74 12.54 -10.61
C CYS A 120 -7.49 12.01 -12.03
N ILE A 121 -8.53 11.98 -12.85
CA ILE A 121 -8.42 11.61 -14.26
C ILE A 121 -8.38 12.92 -15.06
N SER A 122 -7.24 13.24 -15.65
CA SER A 122 -7.15 14.30 -16.66
C SER A 122 -7.53 13.71 -18.02
N VAL A 123 -8.66 14.14 -18.58
CA VAL A 123 -9.06 13.78 -19.94
C VAL A 123 -8.40 14.81 -20.88
N GLY A 124 -7.46 14.36 -21.73
CA GLY A 124 -6.84 15.20 -22.76
C GLY A 124 -7.77 15.46 -23.96
N ASP A 125 -7.22 15.99 -25.07
CA ASP A 125 -7.93 16.48 -26.26
C ASP A 125 -8.53 15.40 -27.19
N GLY A 126 -9.07 14.31 -26.63
CA GLY A 126 -9.95 13.37 -27.33
C GLY A 126 -9.37 12.54 -28.49
N LEU A 127 -8.12 12.76 -28.91
CA LEU A 127 -7.53 12.06 -30.07
C LEU A 127 -6.54 10.96 -29.72
N MET A 128 -5.86 11.06 -28.58
CA MET A 128 -5.07 10.00 -27.95
C MET A 128 -4.89 10.41 -26.49
N ILE A 129 -5.29 9.57 -25.54
CA ILE A 129 -5.00 9.81 -24.12
C ILE A 129 -3.52 9.48 -23.92
N VAL A 130 -2.69 10.52 -23.86
CA VAL A 130 -1.27 10.45 -23.48
C VAL A 130 -1.18 10.79 -21.99
N GLU A 131 -0.41 9.97 -21.27
CA GLU A 131 -0.30 9.83 -19.80
C GLU A 131 0.17 11.08 -19.03
#